data_AF-Q3JJA8-F1
#
_entry.id   AF-Q3JJA8-F1
#
_cell.length_a   1.000
_cell.length_b   1.000
_cell.length_c   1.000
_cell.angle_alpha   90.00
_cell.angle_beta   90.00
_cell.angle_gamma   90.00
#
_symmetry.space_group_name_H-M   'P 1'
#
loop_
_entity.id
_entity.type
_entity.pdbx_description
1 polymer ?
#
loop_
_entity_poly.entity_id
_entity_poly.type
_entity_poly.pdbx_seq_one_letter_code
_entity_poly.pdbx_strand_id
1 'polypeptide(L)'
;MLTQQAYDLMPRVKITDLLFEVDQRTNFTPHFTHLKSDAEPPDRTLLLTGDYVWHANKRVAKGRFRPLRHRKSAGPPWRTKKSVS
;
A
#
# COMPACT_ATOMS: atom_id res chain seq x y z
N MET A 1 39.71 -4.99 -0.54
CA MET A 1 39.47 -5.93 -1.66
C MET A 1 38.42 -7.01 -1.36
N LEU A 2 38.18 -7.39 -0.09
CA LEU A 2 37.13 -8.36 0.28
C LEU A 2 35.69 -7.86 0.04
N THR A 3 35.44 -6.58 0.28
CA THR A 3 34.10 -5.97 0.10
C THR A 3 33.64 -5.99 -1.36
N GLN A 4 34.53 -5.69 -2.30
CA GLN A 4 34.21 -5.69 -3.73
C GLN A 4 33.83 -7.09 -4.23
N GLN A 5 34.61 -8.11 -3.83
CA GLN A 5 34.32 -9.50 -4.18
C GLN A 5 32.98 -9.97 -3.62
N ALA A 6 32.60 -9.52 -2.42
CA ALA A 6 31.29 -9.80 -1.86
C ALA A 6 30.14 -9.13 -2.64
N TYR A 7 30.32 -7.89 -3.11
CA TYR A 7 29.34 -7.20 -3.96
C TYR A 7 29.15 -7.86 -5.33
N ASP A 8 30.20 -8.44 -5.90
CA ASP A 8 30.11 -9.11 -7.20
C ASP A 8 29.35 -10.45 -7.15
N LEU A 9 29.28 -11.08 -5.97
CA LEU A 9 28.51 -12.31 -5.73
C LEU A 9 27.03 -12.04 -5.37
N MET A 10 26.66 -10.80 -5.07
CA MET A 10 25.28 -10.45 -4.77
C MET A 10 24.42 -10.47 -6.04
N PRO A 11 23.17 -10.99 -5.96
CA PRO A 11 22.25 -10.92 -7.08
C PRO A 11 21.99 -9.46 -7.45
N ARG A 12 22.23 -9.10 -8.71
CA ARG A 12 22.00 -7.76 -9.24
C ARG A 12 20.52 -7.58 -9.57
N VAL A 13 19.76 -7.08 -8.61
CA VAL A 13 18.35 -6.73 -8.80
C VAL A 13 18.24 -5.36 -9.45
N LYS A 14 17.51 -5.26 -10.55
CA LYS A 14 17.17 -3.96 -11.14
C LYS A 14 16.10 -3.30 -10.27
N ILE A 15 16.35 -2.07 -9.84
CA ILE A 15 15.40 -1.28 -9.04
C ILE A 15 14.02 -1.22 -9.71
N THR A 16 13.98 -1.19 -11.04
CA THR A 16 12.77 -1.17 -11.86
C THR A 16 11.93 -2.43 -11.72
N ASP A 17 12.58 -3.60 -11.71
CA ASP A 17 11.91 -4.90 -11.64
C ASP A 17 11.32 -5.10 -10.23
N LEU A 18 12.07 -4.70 -9.21
CA LEU A 18 11.61 -4.71 -7.82
C LEU A 18 10.41 -3.79 -7.62
N LEU A 19 10.46 -2.56 -8.14
CA LEU A 19 9.36 -1.61 -8.04
C LEU A 19 8.09 -2.12 -8.73
N PHE A 20 8.24 -2.78 -9.88
CA PHE A 20 7.12 -3.39 -10.58
C PHE A 20 6.51 -4.56 -9.79
N GLU A 21 7.32 -5.44 -9.19
CA GLU A 21 6.85 -6.52 -8.32
C GLU A 21 6.08 -5.99 -7.09
N VAL A 22 6.61 -4.95 -6.45
CA VAL A 22 5.95 -4.30 -5.30
C VAL A 22 4.62 -3.68 -5.72
N ASP A 23 4.57 -3.01 -6.88
CA ASP A 23 3.34 -2.43 -7.40
C ASP A 23 2.31 -3.51 -7.77
N GLN A 24 2.70 -4.64 -8.35
CA GLN A 24 1.78 -5.75 -8.60
C GLN A 24 1.14 -6.28 -7.31
N ARG A 25 1.90 -6.33 -6.21
CA ARG A 25 1.42 -6.85 -4.92
C ARG A 25 0.58 -5.88 -4.14
N THR A 26 0.88 -4.60 -4.22
CA THR A 26 0.29 -3.56 -3.36
C THR A 26 -0.64 -2.61 -4.11
N ASN A 27 -0.52 -2.56 -5.43
CA ASN A 27 -1.21 -1.62 -6.31
C ASN A 27 -1.07 -0.18 -5.79
N PHE A 28 0.17 0.23 -5.50
CA PHE A 28 0.45 1.53 -4.89
C PHE A 28 0.49 2.68 -5.89
N THR A 29 0.72 2.40 -7.18
CA THR A 29 0.83 3.41 -8.24
C THR A 29 -0.31 4.43 -8.27
N PRO A 30 -1.59 4.05 -8.10
CA PRO A 30 -2.71 5.02 -8.10
C PRO A 30 -2.70 6.04 -6.97
N HIS A 31 -1.81 5.89 -5.97
CA HIS A 31 -1.65 6.86 -4.89
C HIS A 31 -0.67 7.99 -5.22
N PHE A 32 0.02 7.87 -6.36
CA PHE A 32 0.89 8.88 -6.91
C PHE A 32 0.13 9.74 -7.91
N THR A 33 0.42 11.03 -7.88
CA THR A 33 -0.19 12.01 -8.78
C THR A 33 0.90 12.93 -9.31
N HIS A 34 0.75 13.35 -10.56
CA HIS A 34 1.70 14.23 -11.22
C HIS A 34 1.81 15.55 -10.47
N LEU A 35 3.04 15.97 -10.17
CA LEU A 35 3.31 17.10 -9.28
C LEU A 35 2.63 18.41 -9.70
N LYS A 36 2.46 18.63 -11.01
CA LYS A 36 1.90 19.88 -11.54
C LYS A 36 0.40 19.85 -11.80
N SER A 37 -0.17 18.67 -12.09
CA SER A 37 -1.55 18.55 -12.56
C SER A 37 -2.46 17.74 -11.63
N ASP A 38 -1.92 17.14 -10.57
CA ASP A 38 -2.60 16.18 -9.68
C ASP A 38 -3.22 14.99 -10.45
N ALA A 39 -2.82 14.76 -11.70
CA ALA A 39 -3.32 13.69 -12.55
C ALA A 39 -2.69 12.35 -12.19
N GLU A 40 -3.45 11.27 -12.31
CA GLU A 40 -2.92 9.91 -12.17
C GLU A 40 -1.94 9.59 -13.31
N PRO A 41 -0.85 8.85 -13.05
CA PRO A 41 0.04 8.40 -14.11
C PRO A 41 -0.72 7.55 -15.13
N PRO A 42 -0.62 7.84 -16.44
CA PRO A 42 -1.24 7.01 -17.48
C PRO A 42 -0.55 5.65 -17.62
N ASP A 43 0.69 5.50 -17.14
CA ASP A 43 1.44 4.25 -17.11
C ASP A 43 2.24 4.13 -15.79
N ARG A 44 2.33 2.90 -15.27
CA ARG A 44 3.04 2.53 -14.04
C ARG A 44 4.55 2.71 -14.13
N THR A 45 5.10 2.71 -15.35
CA THR A 45 6.54 2.93 -15.57
C THR A 45 6.99 4.37 -15.27
N LEU A 46 6.05 5.33 -15.29
CA LEU A 46 6.32 6.76 -15.09
C LEU A 46 6.63 7.14 -13.63
N LEU A 47 6.47 6.22 -12.68
CA LEU A 47 6.92 6.45 -11.30
C LEU A 47 8.45 6.59 -11.18
N LEU A 48 9.20 6.25 -12.23
CA LEU A 48 10.66 6.34 -12.28
C LEU A 48 11.19 7.70 -12.78
N THR A 49 10.34 8.58 -13.30
CA THR A 49 10.76 9.89 -13.86
C THR A 49 10.82 11.03 -12.84
N GLY A 50 10.48 10.77 -11.57
CA GLY A 50 10.66 11.73 -10.45
C GLY A 50 9.66 12.89 -10.41
N ASP A 51 8.71 12.93 -11.33
CA ASP A 51 7.68 13.96 -11.51
C ASP A 51 6.34 13.63 -10.81
N TYR A 52 6.26 12.48 -10.14
CA TYR A 52 5.09 12.02 -9.38
C TYR A 52 5.34 12.07 -7.88
N VAL A 53 4.33 12.49 -7.12
CA VAL A 53 4.39 12.59 -5.66
C VAL A 53 3.30 11.75 -5.01
N TRP A 54 3.65 11.05 -3.92
CA TRP A 54 2.68 10.46 -3.01
C TRP A 54 2.18 11.52 -2.03
N HIS A 55 0.89 11.83 -2.09
CA HIS A 55 0.20 12.59 -1.05
C HIS A 55 -0.05 11.76 0.23
N ALA A 56 1.00 11.50 1.02
CA ALA A 56 0.92 10.68 2.24
C ALA A 56 -0.11 11.18 3.28
N ASN A 57 -0.53 12.45 3.17
CA ASN A 57 -1.45 13.12 4.09
C ASN A 57 -2.79 13.52 3.44
N LYS A 58 -3.14 12.98 2.25
CA LYS A 58 -4.45 13.25 1.63
C LYS A 58 -5.52 12.63 2.53
N ARG A 59 -6.30 13.49 3.19
CA ARG A 59 -7.41 13.07 4.04
C ARG A 59 -8.41 12.31 3.18
N VAL A 60 -8.54 11.02 3.42
CA VAL A 60 -9.55 10.21 2.73
C VAL A 60 -10.94 10.73 3.08
N ALA A 61 -11.81 10.81 2.07
CA ALA A 61 -13.16 11.30 2.24
C ALA A 61 -13.89 10.53 3.35
N LYS A 62 -14.62 11.27 4.19
CA LYS A 62 -15.37 10.73 5.33
C LYS A 62 -16.28 9.59 4.85
N GLY A 63 -16.07 8.38 5.37
CA GLY A 63 -16.85 7.19 5.02
C GLY A 63 -16.25 6.24 3.97
N ARG A 64 -15.08 6.56 3.37
CA ARG A 64 -14.39 5.66 2.43
C ARG A 64 -13.48 4.62 3.09
N PHE A 65 -13.18 4.78 4.38
CA PHE A 65 -12.50 3.76 5.14
C PHE A 65 -13.48 2.83 5.84
N ARG A 66 -13.25 1.52 5.70
CA ARG A 66 -13.90 0.54 6.58
C ARG A 66 -13.46 0.87 8.01
N PRO A 67 -14.39 1.13 8.94
CA PRO A 67 -14.03 1.34 10.33
C PRO A 67 -13.18 0.16 10.82
N LEU A 68 -12.11 0.46 11.56
CA LEU A 68 -11.36 -0.58 12.27
C LEU A 68 -12.38 -1.41 13.05
N ARG A 69 -12.34 -2.74 12.89
CA ARG A 69 -13.29 -3.61 13.56
C ARG A 69 -13.20 -3.30 15.05
N HIS A 70 -14.26 -2.77 15.65
CA HIS A 70 -14.36 -2.76 17.10
C HIS A 70 -14.14 -4.21 17.54
N ARG A 71 -13.08 -4.45 18.31
CA ARG A 71 -12.89 -5.75 18.97
C ARG A 71 -14.20 -6.01 19.70
N LYS A 72 -14.97 -7.01 19.26
CA LYS A 72 -16.20 -7.41 19.96
C LYS A 72 -15.78 -7.64 21.40
N SER A 73 -16.14 -6.73 22.30
CA SER A 73 -16.12 -6.98 23.72
C SER A 73 -16.94 -8.24 23.90
N ALA A 74 -16.29 -9.35 24.22
CA ALA A 74 -16.94 -10.61 24.49
C ALA A 74 -17.99 -10.33 25.58
N GLY A 75 -19.26 -10.27 25.18
CA GLY A 75 -20.35 -10.20 26.13
C GLY A 75 -20.29 -11.45 27.02
N PRO A 76 -20.67 -11.37 28.30
CA PRO A 76 -20.62 -12.51 29.21
C PRO A 76 -21.38 -13.72 28.62
N PRO A 77 -20.85 -14.95 28.77
CA PRO A 77 -21.29 -16.13 28.02
C PRO A 77 -22.69 -16.67 28.36
N TRP A 78 -23.46 -16.01 29.23
CA TRP A 78 -24.66 -16.62 29.85
C TRP A 78 -26.01 -15.97 29.50
N ARG A 79 -26.09 -14.99 28.58
CA ARG A 79 -27.40 -14.45 28.16
C ARG A 79 -28.01 -15.28 27.03
N THR A 80 -28.51 -16.47 27.39
CA THR A 80 -29.58 -17.15 26.64
C THR A 80 -30.91 -16.70 27.23
N LYS A 81 -31.83 -16.18 26.43
CA LYS A 81 -33.27 -16.33 26.71
C LYS A 81 -34.06 -16.41 25.40
N LYS A 82 -34.68 -17.58 25.30
CA LYS A 82 -35.72 -18.09 24.41
C LYS A 82 -36.73 -17.03 23.97
N SER A 83 -37.13 -17.11 22.71
CA SER A 83 -38.49 -16.74 22.29
C SER A 83 -38.98 -17.85 21.37
N VAL A 84 -39.66 -18.81 21.97
CA VAL A 84 -40.69 -19.62 21.32
C VAL A 84 -41.99 -18.89 21.60
N SER A 85 -42.67 -18.46 20.54
CA SER A 85 -44.08 -18.69 20.27
C SER A 85 -44.38 -18.21 18.85
#